data_AF-A0A1I1KAI7-F1
#
_entry.id   AF-A0A1I1KAI7-F1
#
_cell.length_a   1.000
_cell.length_b   1.000
_cell.length_c   1.000
_cell.angle_alpha   90.00
_cell.angle_beta   90.00
_cell.angle_gamma   90.00
#
_symmetry.space_group_name_H-M   'P 1'
#
loop_
_entity.id
_entity.type
_entity.pdbx_description
1 polymer ?
#
loop_
_entity_poly.entity_id
_entity_poly.type
_entity_poly.pdbx_seq_one_letter_code
_entity_poly.pdbx_strand_id
1 'polypeptide(L)'
;MIKKLITSLLIAISIIGITPIAASATWKQNSNNTWSWEENGTYIKGWKQIDGEWYNFGNNGIMQTSWMGENGVWYYCWSNGMMAHNSWLTNGGYWYYFDEGGKMVMDKITVDNTIYDFTSPTIITSKSVDSLPVISTSTLNK
;
A
#
# COMPACT_ATOMS: atom_id res chain seq x y z
N MET A 1 0.31 3.39 40.31
CA MET A 1 0.81 3.49 38.92
C MET A 1 -0.36 3.33 37.97
N ILE A 2 -0.78 4.40 37.31
CA ILE A 2 -1.87 4.41 36.33
C ILE A 2 -1.19 4.29 34.95
N LYS A 3 -1.42 3.20 34.22
CA LYS A 3 -1.05 3.10 32.79
C LYS A 3 -2.25 3.56 31.96
N LYS A 4 -2.12 4.70 31.29
CA LYS A 4 -3.09 5.24 30.32
C LYS A 4 -2.66 4.87 28.88
N LEU A 5 -3.67 4.75 28.00
CA LEU A 5 -3.68 4.80 26.53
C LEU A 5 -3.32 3.47 25.83
N ILE A 6 -4.06 2.97 24.83
CA ILE A 6 -4.57 3.67 23.63
C ILE A 6 -5.98 3.14 23.23
N THR A 7 -6.83 4.08 22.84
CA THR A 7 -8.14 3.97 22.18
C THR A 7 -8.09 3.21 20.85
N SER A 8 -9.02 2.29 20.61
CA SER A 8 -9.62 2.15 19.28
C SER A 8 -11.08 1.71 19.40
N LEU A 9 -11.91 2.63 18.93
CA LEU A 9 -13.35 2.65 18.95
C LEU A 9 -13.86 1.87 17.74
N LEU A 10 -14.52 0.73 17.95
CA LEU A 10 -15.51 0.22 17.00
C LEU A 10 -16.79 0.01 17.81
N ILE A 11 -17.56 1.10 17.92
CA ILE A 11 -18.94 1.02 18.41
C ILE A 11 -19.70 0.23 17.35
N ALA A 12 -20.06 -1.01 17.67
CA ALA A 12 -21.10 -1.72 16.94
C ALA A 12 -22.42 -0.98 17.20
N ILE A 13 -22.77 -0.04 16.33
CA ILE A 13 -24.11 0.53 16.31
C ILE A 13 -24.99 -0.50 15.59
N SER A 14 -25.66 -1.33 16.38
CA SER A 14 -26.80 -2.12 15.92
C SER A 14 -27.98 -1.18 15.69
N ILE A 15 -28.17 -0.70 14.46
CA ILE A 15 -29.46 -0.12 14.04
C ILE A 15 -30.12 -1.12 13.10
N ILE A 16 -31.21 -1.71 13.58
CA ILE A 16 -32.21 -2.38 12.75
C ILE A 16 -32.93 -1.27 11.98
N GLY A 17 -32.61 -1.12 10.70
CA GLY A 17 -33.27 -0.21 9.78
C GLY A 17 -33.37 -0.91 8.43
N ILE A 18 -34.60 -1.19 8.01
CA ILE A 18 -34.93 -1.69 6.67
C ILE A 18 -34.60 -0.59 5.66
N THR A 19 -33.40 -0.66 5.07
CA THR A 19 -33.01 0.18 3.94
C THR A 19 -33.43 -0.48 2.62
N PRO A 20 -33.73 0.29 1.56
CA PRO A 20 -33.98 -0.29 0.24
C PRO A 20 -32.76 -1.13 -0.19
N ILE A 21 -32.96 -2.15 -1.03
CA ILE A 21 -31.89 -2.94 -1.67
C ILE A 21 -31.19 -2.03 -2.70
N ALA A 22 -30.57 -0.96 -2.22
CA ALA A 22 -29.45 -0.30 -2.86
C ALA A 22 -28.23 -1.16 -2.56
N ALA A 23 -27.27 -1.21 -3.49
CA ALA A 23 -26.15 -2.11 -3.36
C ALA A 23 -25.43 -1.93 -2.01
N SER A 24 -25.46 -2.97 -1.16
CA SER A 24 -24.84 -2.91 0.17
C SER A 24 -23.36 -3.20 0.01
N ALA A 25 -22.50 -2.21 0.29
CA ALA A 25 -21.06 -2.36 0.28
C ALA A 25 -20.50 -2.11 1.69
N THR A 26 -19.76 -3.05 2.25
CA THR A 26 -19.25 -2.93 3.63
C THR A 26 -17.98 -3.73 3.86
N TRP A 27 -17.13 -3.20 4.75
CA TRP A 27 -16.07 -3.97 5.37
C TRP A 27 -16.66 -5.06 6.27
N LYS A 28 -16.07 -6.26 6.21
CA LYS A 28 -16.38 -7.40 7.07
C LYS A 28 -15.09 -7.88 7.73
N GLN A 29 -15.12 -8.02 9.05
CA GLN A 29 -14.00 -8.60 9.80
C GLN A 29 -14.27 -10.09 10.05
N ASN A 30 -13.31 -10.94 9.68
CA ASN A 30 -13.36 -12.38 9.88
C ASN A 30 -12.84 -12.76 11.28
N SER A 31 -13.12 -14.00 11.71
CA SER A 31 -12.77 -14.51 13.05
C SER A 31 -11.27 -14.52 13.39
N ASN A 32 -10.42 -14.42 12.36
CA ASN A 32 -8.96 -14.36 12.46
C ASN A 32 -8.39 -12.93 12.38
N ASN A 33 -9.22 -11.91 12.64
CA ASN A 33 -8.88 -10.48 12.52
C ASN A 33 -8.47 -10.03 11.11
N THR A 34 -8.82 -10.79 10.07
CA THR A 34 -8.63 -10.36 8.68
C THR A 34 -9.86 -9.63 8.17
N TRP A 35 -9.69 -8.82 7.13
CA TRP A 35 -10.75 -7.99 6.57
C TRP A 35 -11.13 -8.44 5.16
N SER A 36 -12.39 -8.26 4.81
CA SER A 36 -12.96 -8.53 3.48
C SER A 36 -13.88 -7.39 3.09
N TRP A 37 -14.05 -7.17 1.79
CA TRP A 37 -15.05 -6.23 1.27
C TRP A 37 -16.20 -7.02 0.65
N GLU A 38 -17.40 -6.79 1.16
CA GLU A 38 -18.63 -7.42 0.68
C GLU A 38 -19.44 -6.41 -0.12
N GLU A 39 -19.85 -6.78 -1.33
CA GLU A 39 -20.82 -6.03 -2.13
C GLU A 39 -21.98 -6.96 -2.49
N ASN A 40 -23.21 -6.54 -2.18
CA ASN A 40 -24.43 -7.30 -2.49
C ASN A 40 -24.40 -8.75 -1.98
N GLY A 41 -23.85 -8.97 -0.78
CA GLY A 41 -23.72 -10.28 -0.17
C GLY A 41 -22.64 -11.18 -0.78
N THR A 42 -21.76 -10.64 -1.63
CA THR A 42 -20.63 -11.37 -2.22
C THR A 42 -19.30 -10.71 -1.86
N TYR A 43 -18.30 -11.51 -1.48
CA TYR A 43 -16.95 -11.01 -1.22
C TYR A 43 -16.21 -10.68 -2.50
N ILE A 44 -15.65 -9.48 -2.55
CA ILE A 44 -14.84 -9.00 -3.67
C ILE A 44 -13.47 -9.68 -3.67
N LYS A 45 -12.93 -9.87 -4.89
CA LYS A 45 -11.62 -10.43 -5.18
C LYS A 45 -10.89 -9.51 -6.15
N GLY A 46 -9.57 -9.51 -6.09
CA GLY A 46 -8.70 -8.62 -6.85
C GLY A 46 -8.71 -7.19 -6.34
N TRP A 47 -8.26 -6.28 -7.20
CA TRP A 47 -8.15 -4.86 -6.93
C TRP A 47 -9.52 -4.18 -6.83
N LYS A 48 -9.69 -3.36 -5.80
CA LYS A 48 -10.89 -2.56 -5.57
C LYS A 48 -10.52 -1.21 -4.98
N GLN A 49 -11.07 -0.15 -5.57
CA GLN A 49 -11.02 1.18 -4.98
C GLN A 49 -12.17 1.36 -3.99
N ILE A 50 -11.86 1.75 -2.76
CA ILE A 50 -12.81 1.99 -1.66
C ILE A 50 -12.43 3.35 -1.07
N ASP A 51 -13.37 4.29 -1.07
CA ASP A 51 -13.19 5.64 -0.53
C ASP A 51 -11.95 6.39 -1.06
N GLY A 52 -11.59 6.15 -2.33
CA GLY A 52 -10.45 6.77 -3.00
C GLY A 52 -9.15 5.96 -2.92
N GLU A 53 -9.08 4.98 -2.02
CA GLU A 53 -7.89 4.17 -1.78
C GLU A 53 -7.99 2.80 -2.46
N TRP A 54 -6.87 2.28 -2.96
CA TRP A 54 -6.82 0.97 -3.59
C TRP A 54 -6.49 -0.14 -2.57
N TYR A 55 -7.25 -1.23 -2.66
CA TYR A 55 -7.06 -2.44 -1.87
C TYR A 55 -7.02 -3.65 -2.80
N ASN A 56 -6.31 -4.70 -2.43
CA ASN A 56 -6.36 -5.99 -3.12
C ASN A 56 -6.98 -7.03 -2.20
N PHE A 57 -7.92 -7.82 -2.72
CA PHE A 57 -8.52 -8.95 -2.04
C PHE A 57 -8.07 -10.24 -2.71
N GLY A 58 -7.50 -11.17 -1.95
CA GLY A 58 -7.04 -12.45 -2.50
C GLY A 58 -8.20 -13.28 -3.06
N ASN A 59 -7.89 -14.43 -3.66
CA ASN A 59 -8.90 -15.33 -4.24
C ASN A 59 -9.93 -15.86 -3.22
N ASN A 60 -9.59 -15.81 -1.93
CA ASN A 60 -10.45 -16.13 -0.80
C ASN A 60 -11.30 -14.94 -0.30
N GLY A 61 -11.19 -13.77 -0.93
CA GLY A 61 -11.89 -12.53 -0.54
C GLY A 61 -11.27 -11.82 0.65
N ILE A 62 -10.07 -12.23 1.10
CA ILE A 62 -9.38 -11.61 2.24
C ILE A 62 -8.45 -10.52 1.74
N MET A 63 -8.54 -9.34 2.34
CA MET A 63 -7.69 -8.17 2.09
C MET A 63 -6.21 -8.54 2.26
N GLN A 64 -5.43 -8.24 1.23
CA GLN A 64 -3.99 -8.43 1.22
C GLN A 64 -3.30 -7.28 1.95
N THR A 65 -2.16 -7.61 2.56
CA THR A 65 -1.22 -6.67 3.17
C THR A 65 0.19 -7.14 2.81
N SER A 66 1.15 -6.24 2.88
CA SER A 66 2.55 -6.47 2.46
C SER A 66 2.74 -6.58 0.94
N TRP A 67 3.89 -7.10 0.55
CA TRP A 67 4.32 -7.30 -0.82
C TRP A 67 3.41 -8.21 -1.63
N MET A 68 3.12 -7.80 -2.87
CA MET A 68 2.36 -8.58 -3.84
C MET A 68 3.07 -8.54 -5.20
N GLY A 69 3.19 -9.68 -5.86
CA GLY A 69 3.78 -9.79 -7.19
C GLY A 69 2.78 -10.37 -8.18
N GLU A 70 2.49 -9.64 -9.24
CA GLU A 70 1.58 -10.06 -10.31
C GLU A 70 2.25 -9.79 -11.67
N ASN A 71 2.45 -10.84 -12.48
CA ASN A 71 3.02 -10.74 -13.84
C ASN A 71 4.34 -9.96 -13.95
N GLY A 72 5.23 -10.10 -12.95
CA GLY A 72 6.51 -9.39 -12.91
C GLY A 72 6.43 -7.94 -12.44
N VAL A 73 5.23 -7.46 -12.08
CA VAL A 73 5.01 -6.16 -11.44
C VAL A 73 4.84 -6.38 -9.94
N TRP A 74 5.50 -5.56 -9.12
CA TRP A 74 5.39 -5.61 -7.67
C TRP A 74 4.57 -4.44 -7.14
N TYR A 75 3.78 -4.72 -6.12
CA TYR A 75 2.96 -3.76 -5.36
C TYR A 75 3.21 -3.99 -3.87
N TYR A 76 2.80 -3.03 -3.06
CA TYR A 76 2.82 -3.17 -1.61
C TYR A 76 1.52 -2.63 -1.03
N CYS A 77 0.87 -3.42 -0.18
CA CYS A 77 -0.25 -2.96 0.64
C CYS A 77 0.26 -2.68 2.05
N TRP A 78 0.00 -1.49 2.59
CA TRP A 78 0.32 -1.17 3.98
C TRP A 78 -0.45 -2.07 4.96
N SER A 79 -0.14 -1.97 6.25
CA SER A 79 -0.80 -2.77 7.29
C SER A 79 -2.31 -2.54 7.38
N ASN A 80 -2.78 -1.37 6.93
CA ASN A 80 -4.21 -1.05 6.82
C ASN A 80 -4.83 -1.49 5.47
N GLY A 81 -4.07 -2.17 4.60
CA GLY A 81 -4.49 -2.70 3.30
C GLY A 81 -4.38 -1.73 2.14
N MET A 82 -4.17 -0.44 2.40
CA MET A 82 -4.05 0.57 1.34
C MET A 82 -2.82 0.28 0.48
N MET A 83 -2.98 0.34 -0.84
CA MET A 83 -1.88 0.24 -1.79
C MET A 83 -0.92 1.41 -1.62
N ALA A 84 0.38 1.15 -1.60
CA ALA A 84 1.39 2.18 -1.72
C ALA A 84 1.33 2.76 -3.14
N HIS A 85 1.20 4.08 -3.25
CA HIS A 85 1.30 4.83 -4.49
C HIS A 85 2.00 6.16 -4.22
N ASN A 86 2.75 6.69 -5.20
CA ASN A 86 3.56 7.91 -5.07
C ASN A 86 4.36 8.01 -3.76
N SER A 87 4.94 6.89 -3.31
CA SER A 87 5.50 6.79 -1.95
C SER A 87 6.72 5.89 -1.87
N TRP A 88 7.51 6.17 -0.83
CA TRP A 88 8.70 5.41 -0.47
C TRP A 88 8.38 4.34 0.57
N LEU A 89 9.03 3.19 0.44
CA LEU A 89 9.04 2.12 1.44
C LEU A 89 10.47 1.77 1.80
N THR A 90 10.77 1.70 3.10
CA THR A 90 12.00 1.11 3.61
C THR A 90 11.71 -0.27 4.20
N ASN A 91 12.29 -1.31 3.64
CA ASN A 91 12.10 -2.67 4.13
C ASN A 91 13.41 -3.46 4.06
N GLY A 92 13.85 -4.01 5.19
CA GLY A 92 15.09 -4.80 5.27
C GLY A 92 16.38 -4.03 4.96
N GLY A 93 16.39 -2.70 5.11
CA GLY A 93 17.54 -1.84 4.77
C GLY A 93 17.58 -1.39 3.31
N TYR A 94 16.57 -1.74 2.51
CA TYR A 94 16.41 -1.34 1.12
C TYR A 94 15.32 -0.28 0.98
N TRP A 95 15.49 0.60 0.00
CA TRP A 95 14.49 1.60 -0.38
C TRP A 95 13.80 1.17 -1.66
N TYR A 96 12.48 1.32 -1.67
CA TYR A 96 11.62 1.05 -2.81
C TYR A 96 10.73 2.27 -3.05
N TYR A 97 10.40 2.54 -4.30
CA TYR A 97 9.45 3.58 -4.66
C TYR A 97 8.30 2.98 -5.46
N PHE A 98 7.08 3.38 -5.15
CA PHE A 98 5.87 3.01 -5.88
C PHE A 98 5.36 4.22 -6.65
N ASP A 99 5.09 4.03 -7.94
CA ASP A 99 4.55 5.07 -8.82
C ASP A 99 3.08 5.41 -8.50
N GLU A 100 2.47 6.30 -9.28
CA GLU A 100 1.06 6.69 -9.12
C GLU A 100 0.09 5.50 -9.24
N GLY A 101 0.43 4.50 -10.05
CA GLY A 101 -0.34 3.27 -10.21
C GLY A 101 -0.01 2.21 -9.16
N GLY A 102 0.84 2.53 -8.18
CA GLY A 102 1.30 1.65 -7.12
C GLY A 102 2.30 0.58 -7.55
N LYS A 103 2.85 0.68 -8.76
CA LYS A 103 3.85 -0.26 -9.25
C LYS A 103 5.20 0.11 -8.68
N MET A 104 5.93 -0.90 -8.20
CA MET A 104 7.32 -0.74 -7.79
C MET A 104 8.17 -0.36 -8.99
N VAL A 105 8.91 0.74 -8.85
CA VAL A 105 9.86 1.19 -9.87
C VAL A 105 11.08 0.26 -9.88
N MET A 106 11.41 -0.26 -11.06
CA MET A 106 12.57 -1.12 -11.31
C MET A 106 13.68 -0.43 -12.12
N ASP A 107 13.36 0.71 -12.75
CA ASP A 107 14.28 1.48 -13.59
C ASP A 107 14.56 2.83 -12.96
N LYS A 108 14.35 3.93 -13.69
CA LYS A 108 14.57 5.29 -13.20
C LYS A 108 13.26 6.00 -12.94
N ILE A 109 13.21 6.81 -11.90
CA ILE A 109 12.09 7.73 -11.67
C ILE A 109 12.60 9.09 -11.17
N THR A 110 11.89 10.16 -11.55
CA THR A 110 12.13 11.50 -11.03
C THR A 110 11.09 11.79 -9.95
N VAL A 111 11.55 12.05 -8.72
CA VAL A 111 10.70 12.46 -7.59
C VAL A 111 11.28 13.78 -7.08
N ASP A 112 10.45 14.82 -7.01
CA ASP A 112 10.85 16.16 -6.56
C ASP A 112 12.15 16.66 -7.23
N ASN A 113 12.18 16.58 -8.56
CA ASN A 113 13.30 17.04 -9.39
C ASN A 113 14.62 16.26 -9.17
N THR A 114 14.57 15.12 -8.49
CA THR A 114 15.70 14.23 -8.21
C THR A 114 15.51 12.90 -8.94
N ILE A 115 16.53 12.45 -9.67
CA ILE A 115 16.48 11.17 -10.40
C ILE A 115 17.00 10.05 -9.49
N TYR A 116 16.21 9.00 -9.35
CA TYR A 116 16.55 7.77 -8.64
C TYR A 116 16.67 6.62 -9.65
N ASP A 117 17.69 5.78 -9.50
CA ASP A 117 18.02 4.67 -10.41
C ASP A 117 17.98 3.34 -9.64
N PHE A 118 17.06 2.46 -10.04
CA PHE A 118 16.80 1.15 -9.42
C PHE A 118 17.28 -0.03 -10.30
N THR A 119 17.94 0.23 -11.43
CA THR A 119 18.37 -0.82 -12.40
C THR A 119 19.48 -1.74 -11.87
N SER A 120 20.11 -1.40 -10.75
CA SER A 120 21.08 -2.26 -10.05
C SER A 120 20.74 -2.34 -8.56
N PRO A 121 20.77 -3.53 -7.94
CA PRO A 121 20.42 -3.75 -6.53
C PRO A 121 21.36 -3.06 -5.53
N THR A 122 22.33 -2.26 -5.98
CA THR A 122 23.02 -1.24 -5.18
C THR A 122 22.05 -0.10 -4.83
N ILE A 123 21.16 -0.42 -3.90
CA ILE A 123 20.78 0.38 -2.74
C ILE A 123 21.29 1.83 -2.82
N ILE A 124 20.37 2.78 -2.89
CA ILE A 124 20.61 4.13 -2.38
C ILE A 124 20.94 3.95 -0.89
N THR A 125 22.22 3.73 -0.58
CA THR A 125 22.70 3.67 0.79
C THR A 125 22.56 5.06 1.36
N SER A 126 21.97 5.16 2.55
CA SER A 126 21.82 6.41 3.28
C SER A 126 23.21 7.01 3.55
N LYS A 127 23.70 7.85 2.63
CA LYS A 127 24.88 8.67 2.87
C LYS A 127 24.43 10.10 3.13
N SER A 128 24.51 10.43 4.41
CA SER A 128 24.43 11.75 5.05
C SER A 128 23.17 12.59 4.76
N VAL A 129 22.24 12.53 5.70
CA VAL A 129 21.55 13.74 6.15
C VAL A 129 22.64 14.69 6.64
N ASP A 130 23.10 15.56 5.75
CA ASP A 130 23.51 16.94 6.02
C ASP A 130 23.79 17.56 4.66
N SER A 131 22.86 18.39 4.20
CA SER A 131 22.87 19.17 2.94
C SER A 131 22.92 18.37 1.63
N LEU A 132 21.74 18.25 0.98
CA LEU A 132 21.50 18.05 -0.46
C LEU A 132 22.46 17.10 -1.21
N PRO A 133 22.02 15.89 -1.64
CA PRO A 133 22.93 14.99 -2.34
C PRO A 133 23.15 15.44 -3.79
N VAL A 134 24.40 15.82 -4.05
CA VAL A 134 25.05 15.85 -5.36
C VAL A 134 24.92 14.47 -6.02
N ILE A 135 24.37 14.42 -7.23
CA ILE A 135 24.43 13.23 -8.07
C ILE A 135 25.48 13.48 -9.16
N SER A 136 26.56 12.71 -9.10
CA SER A 136 27.58 12.64 -10.14
C SER A 136 26.95 12.17 -11.44
N THR A 137 27.03 12.99 -12.49
CA THR A 137 26.75 12.58 -13.87
C THR A 137 27.80 11.57 -14.31
N SER A 138 27.45 10.28 -14.44
CA SER A 138 28.25 9.37 -15.27
C SER A 138 27.99 9.74 -16.73
N THR A 139 28.95 10.46 -17.29
CA THR A 139 29.07 10.77 -18.72
C THR A 139 28.92 9.52 -19.59
N LEU A 140 28.23 9.69 -20.71
CA LEU A 140 28.36 8.89 -21.93
C LEU A 140 29.82 8.44 -22.15
N ASN A 141 30.02 7.20 -22.58
CA ASN A 141 30.89 6.82 -23.70
C ASN A 141 30.92 5.29 -23.89
N LYS A 142 30.26 4.80 -24.94
CA LYS A 142 30.90 3.90 -25.89
C LYS A 142 30.23 4.01 -27.26
#